data_AF-A0A9X3HLT5-F1
#
_entry.id   AF-A0A9X3HLT5-F1
#
_cell.length_a   1.000
_cell.length_b   1.000
_cell.length_c   1.000
_cell.angle_alpha   90.00
_cell.angle_beta   90.00
_cell.angle_gamma   90.00
#
_symmetry.space_group_name_H-M   'P 1'
#
loop_
_entity.id
_entity.type
_entity.pdbx_description
1 polymer ?
#
loop_
_entity_poly.entity_id
_entity_poly.type
_entity_poly.pdbx_seq_one_letter_code
_entity_poly.pdbx_strand_id
1 'polypeptide(L)'
;MTTPLAQRIKSLIRLNGPLSVTDFFSLCLADPEHGYYRSREPFGRSGDFITAPEVSQLFGEMLGVFVVHAWQRHGAPMETQLVEIGPGRGTMMSDMLRVIRRIAPPLYETMQVHLVETSPRLSAIQKETLAAHADRLTWHDSFDDVPEGFLLLVANELFDAVPIRQFIKTPQGFRERVVSLDANDELVFSTGLAGIDPALLPPQPERQPIGAIFEISPAREAVMTAICQRLSVHGGTALAIDYGHLVAGYGDTLQAMRNHAFDPALAHPGEADLTSHVDFESLVKTAEATGVHVNGTLRQGDFLYGLGLKERAAALAAKATPDQTLEIAEAVNRLAGEGAGKMGELFKVIAVSSPALHLLPFRAVD
;
A
#
# COMPACT_ATOMS: atom_id res chain seq x y z
N MET A 1 28.53 9.02 -6.58
CA MET A 1 28.24 10.40 -7.05
C MET A 1 26.96 10.83 -6.37
N THR A 2 26.89 12.05 -5.84
CA THR A 2 25.69 12.58 -5.18
C THR A 2 24.59 12.82 -6.22
N THR A 3 23.36 12.36 -5.95
CA THR A 3 22.23 12.56 -6.87
C THR A 3 21.82 14.05 -6.93
N PRO A 4 21.14 14.51 -8.01
CA PRO A 4 20.62 15.88 -8.08
C PRO A 4 19.69 16.22 -6.90
N LEU A 5 18.80 15.29 -6.53
CA LEU A 5 17.91 15.48 -5.38
C LEU A 5 18.68 15.56 -4.06
N ALA A 6 19.73 14.76 -3.88
CA ALA A 6 20.57 14.86 -2.69
C ALA A 6 21.20 16.26 -2.56
N GLN A 7 21.65 16.88 -3.65
CA GLN A 7 22.18 18.26 -3.62
C GLN A 7 21.11 19.29 -3.20
N ARG A 8 19.88 19.12 -3.68
CA ARG A 8 18.74 19.95 -3.26
C ARG A 8 18.44 19.77 -1.76
N ILE A 9 18.38 18.53 -1.29
CA ILE A 9 18.16 18.20 0.13
C ILE A 9 19.27 18.79 1.01
N LYS A 10 20.54 18.63 0.63
CA LYS A 10 21.68 19.25 1.34
C LYS A 10 21.52 20.77 1.41
N SER A 11 21.09 21.41 0.33
CA SER A 11 20.85 22.86 0.29
C SER A 11 19.71 23.29 1.22
N LEU A 12 18.59 22.53 1.25
CA LEU A 12 17.48 22.78 2.18
C LEU A 12 17.94 22.66 3.63
N ILE A 13 18.75 21.65 3.96
CA ILE A 13 19.25 21.44 5.33
C ILE A 13 20.15 22.59 5.78
N ARG A 14 21.02 23.11 4.90
CA ARG A 14 21.88 24.26 5.22
C ARG A 14 21.08 25.54 5.48
N LEU A 15 19.95 25.73 4.80
CA LEU A 15 19.13 26.94 4.92
C LEU A 15 18.17 26.87 6.12
N ASN A 16 17.54 25.72 6.35
CA ASN A 16 16.41 25.58 7.26
C ASN A 16 16.71 24.71 8.49
N GLY A 17 17.88 24.07 8.55
CA GLY A 17 18.22 23.06 9.55
C GLY A 17 17.79 21.64 9.14
N PRO A 18 17.95 20.65 10.03
CA PRO A 18 17.64 19.25 9.74
C PRO A 18 16.21 19.04 9.23
N LEU A 19 16.03 18.14 8.27
CA LEU A 19 14.71 17.76 7.75
C LEU A 19 14.12 16.62 8.56
N SER A 20 12.80 16.60 8.72
CA SER A 20 12.13 15.42 9.26
C SER A 20 12.31 14.23 8.31
N VAL A 21 12.24 12.99 8.83
CA VAL A 21 12.21 11.80 7.97
C VAL A 21 11.02 11.84 7.02
N THR A 22 9.88 12.41 7.45
CA THR A 22 8.68 12.59 6.63
C THR A 22 8.96 13.46 5.41
N ASP A 23 9.61 14.61 5.58
CA ASP A 23 9.92 15.53 4.49
C ASP A 23 10.95 14.93 3.53
N PHE A 24 11.98 14.27 4.09
CA PHE A 24 12.97 13.55 3.29
C PHE A 24 12.32 12.46 2.44
N PHE A 25 11.45 11.64 3.04
CA PHE A 25 10.72 10.57 2.35
C PHE A 25 9.84 11.14 1.24
N SER A 26 9.07 12.18 1.54
CA SER A 26 8.20 12.86 0.58
C SER A 26 8.96 13.42 -0.62
N LEU A 27 10.11 14.07 -0.38
CA LEU A 27 10.98 14.57 -1.46
C LEU A 27 11.53 13.43 -2.31
N CYS A 28 12.00 12.34 -1.69
CA CYS A 28 12.55 11.20 -2.43
C CYS A 28 11.55 10.58 -3.38
N LEU A 29 10.28 10.46 -2.98
CA LEU A 29 9.26 9.84 -3.82
C LEU A 29 8.61 10.81 -4.82
N ALA A 30 8.30 12.03 -4.37
CA ALA A 30 7.36 12.92 -5.05
C ALA A 30 7.93 14.29 -5.45
N ASP A 31 9.24 14.53 -5.30
CA ASP A 31 9.83 15.78 -5.82
C ASP A 31 9.47 15.96 -7.32
N PRO A 32 8.98 17.14 -7.74
CA PRO A 32 8.43 17.32 -9.09
C PRO A 32 9.40 17.03 -10.23
N GLU A 33 10.71 17.21 -9.98
CA GLU A 33 11.78 17.08 -10.97
C GLU A 33 12.58 15.80 -10.81
N HIS A 34 12.83 15.38 -9.56
CA HIS A 34 13.77 14.32 -9.23
C HIS A 34 13.20 13.24 -8.30
N GLY A 35 11.90 13.29 -8.02
CA GLY A 35 11.22 12.24 -7.25
C GLY A 35 11.24 10.91 -7.99
N TYR A 36 11.28 9.82 -7.24
CA TYR A 36 11.35 8.45 -7.75
C TYR A 36 10.20 8.16 -8.74
N TYR A 37 8.96 8.44 -8.35
CA TYR A 37 7.78 8.19 -9.19
C TYR A 37 7.63 9.15 -10.39
N ARG A 38 8.42 10.23 -10.42
CA ARG A 38 8.46 11.20 -11.53
C ARG A 38 9.53 10.88 -12.56
N SER A 39 10.67 10.36 -12.11
CA SER A 39 11.88 10.22 -12.93
C SER A 39 12.26 8.77 -13.30
N ARG A 40 11.68 7.76 -12.63
CA ARG A 40 12.03 6.34 -12.82
C ARG A 40 10.87 5.47 -13.32
N GLU A 41 11.18 4.26 -13.77
CA GLU A 41 10.22 3.17 -14.04
C GLU A 41 10.24 2.19 -12.86
N PRO A 42 9.32 2.31 -11.89
CA PRO A 42 9.39 1.51 -10.66
C PRO A 42 8.86 0.09 -10.80
N PHE A 43 8.09 -0.21 -11.86
CA PHE A 43 7.30 -1.44 -11.96
C PHE A 43 7.71 -2.37 -13.12
N GLY A 44 7.66 -3.68 -12.84
CA GLY A 44 7.91 -4.76 -13.80
C GLY A 44 9.23 -5.49 -13.55
N ARG A 45 9.62 -6.43 -14.42
CA ARG A 45 10.88 -7.19 -14.29
C ARG A 45 12.13 -6.32 -14.26
N SER A 46 12.05 -5.09 -14.77
CA SER A 46 13.12 -4.07 -14.75
C SER A 46 12.93 -2.98 -13.69
N GLY A 47 11.84 -2.99 -12.91
CA GLY A 47 11.60 -2.08 -11.79
C GLY A 47 12.35 -2.49 -10.52
N ASP A 48 12.19 -1.78 -9.40
CA ASP A 48 12.90 -2.11 -8.15
C ASP A 48 12.16 -3.14 -7.29
N PHE A 49 10.84 -3.26 -7.47
CA PHE A 49 9.99 -4.28 -6.85
C PHE A 49 9.16 -5.05 -7.88
N ILE A 50 8.93 -6.33 -7.56
CA ILE A 50 7.91 -7.15 -8.21
C ILE A 50 6.70 -7.19 -7.27
N THR A 51 5.67 -6.40 -7.59
CA THR A 51 4.41 -6.32 -6.84
C THR A 51 3.55 -7.57 -7.02
N ALA A 52 2.62 -7.80 -6.10
CA ALA A 52 1.77 -9.01 -6.13
C ALA A 52 0.98 -9.21 -7.45
N PRO A 53 0.40 -8.17 -8.09
CA PRO A 53 -0.23 -8.30 -9.39
C PRO A 53 0.72 -8.77 -10.51
N GLU A 54 1.99 -8.38 -10.45
CA GLU A 54 3.00 -8.75 -11.45
C GLU A 54 3.58 -10.15 -11.22
N VAL A 55 3.37 -10.75 -10.04
CA VAL A 55 3.72 -12.15 -9.75
C VAL A 55 2.79 -13.11 -10.49
N SER A 56 1.47 -12.85 -10.46
CA SER A 56 0.49 -13.72 -11.11
C SER A 56 -0.90 -13.12 -11.19
N GLN A 57 -1.60 -13.44 -12.28
CA GLN A 57 -3.03 -13.16 -12.46
C GLN A 57 -3.91 -13.70 -11.34
N LEU A 58 -3.45 -14.73 -10.61
CA LEU A 58 -4.20 -15.31 -9.49
C LEU A 58 -4.48 -14.25 -8.41
N PHE A 59 -3.59 -13.29 -8.19
CA PHE A 59 -3.79 -12.23 -7.21
C PHE A 59 -4.99 -11.35 -7.58
N GLY A 60 -4.97 -10.72 -8.75
CA GLY A 60 -6.07 -9.88 -9.23
C GLY A 60 -7.39 -10.65 -9.40
N GLU A 61 -7.33 -11.93 -9.78
CA GLU A 61 -8.52 -12.78 -9.84
C GLU A 61 -9.17 -12.97 -8.46
N MET A 62 -8.37 -13.21 -7.41
CA MET A 62 -8.90 -13.34 -6.04
C MET A 62 -9.49 -12.03 -5.53
N LEU A 63 -8.86 -10.89 -5.83
CA LEU A 63 -9.43 -9.59 -5.47
C LEU A 63 -10.75 -9.33 -6.20
N GLY A 64 -10.86 -9.73 -7.47
CA GLY A 64 -12.11 -9.67 -8.21
C GLY A 64 -13.23 -10.51 -7.57
N VAL A 65 -12.89 -11.70 -7.06
CA VAL A 65 -13.84 -12.53 -6.28
C VAL A 65 -14.27 -11.81 -5.00
N PHE A 66 -13.32 -11.23 -4.25
CA PHE A 66 -13.63 -10.48 -3.03
C PHE A 66 -14.52 -9.27 -3.29
N VAL A 67 -14.23 -8.47 -4.32
CA VAL A 67 -15.03 -7.30 -4.71
C VAL A 67 -16.46 -7.70 -5.05
N VAL A 68 -16.64 -8.78 -5.81
CA VAL A 68 -17.99 -9.30 -6.12
C VAL A 68 -18.71 -9.78 -4.85
N HIS A 69 -18.01 -10.50 -3.98
CA HIS A 69 -18.57 -10.93 -2.69
C HIS A 69 -19.02 -9.72 -1.87
N ALA A 70 -18.18 -8.71 -1.70
CA ALA A 70 -18.52 -7.48 -0.98
C ALA A 70 -19.76 -6.79 -1.56
N TRP A 71 -19.81 -6.59 -2.87
CA TRP A 71 -20.96 -6.02 -3.57
C TRP A 71 -22.26 -6.80 -3.30
N GLN A 72 -22.22 -8.13 -3.40
CA GLN A 72 -23.38 -8.98 -3.11
C GLN A 72 -23.82 -8.87 -1.65
N ARG A 73 -22.88 -8.77 -0.70
CA ARG A 73 -23.18 -8.61 0.72
C ARG A 73 -23.81 -7.27 1.06
N HIS A 74 -23.55 -6.23 0.26
CA HIS A 74 -24.25 -4.95 0.32
C HIS A 74 -25.62 -4.95 -0.37
N GLY A 75 -26.11 -6.11 -0.82
CA GLY A 75 -27.41 -6.23 -1.47
C GLY A 75 -27.40 -5.84 -2.94
N ALA A 76 -26.23 -5.91 -3.59
CA ALA A 76 -26.06 -5.65 -5.03
C ALA A 76 -26.54 -4.26 -5.48
N PRO A 77 -26.03 -3.17 -4.87
CA PRO A 77 -26.43 -1.81 -5.20
C PRO A 77 -26.17 -1.48 -6.68
N MET A 78 -27.09 -0.71 -7.27
CA MET A 78 -26.91 -0.08 -8.57
C MET A 78 -25.91 1.08 -8.47
N GLU A 79 -25.21 1.40 -9.56
CA GLU A 79 -24.28 2.55 -9.66
C GLU A 79 -23.10 2.50 -8.67
N THR A 80 -22.32 1.42 -8.75
CA THR A 80 -21.13 1.21 -7.92
C THR A 80 -19.89 1.91 -8.49
N GLN A 81 -19.15 2.62 -7.64
CA GLN A 81 -17.83 3.16 -7.94
C GLN A 81 -16.77 2.10 -7.57
N LEU A 82 -16.10 1.48 -8.54
CA LEU A 82 -14.95 0.60 -8.31
C LEU A 82 -13.67 1.43 -8.41
N VAL A 83 -12.96 1.62 -7.30
CA VAL A 83 -11.81 2.51 -7.20
C VAL A 83 -10.53 1.72 -6.93
N GLU A 84 -9.47 2.02 -7.66
CA GLU A 84 -8.10 1.59 -7.35
C GLU A 84 -7.20 2.82 -7.19
N ILE A 85 -6.51 2.91 -6.06
CA ILE A 85 -5.53 3.98 -5.80
C ILE A 85 -4.13 3.44 -6.04
N GLY A 86 -3.37 4.12 -6.89
CA GLY A 86 -2.03 3.68 -7.30
C GLY A 86 -2.05 2.40 -8.15
N PRO A 87 -2.71 2.38 -9.33
CA PRO A 87 -2.93 1.13 -10.07
C PRO A 87 -1.68 0.58 -10.79
N GLY A 88 -0.54 1.28 -10.71
CA GLY A 88 0.70 0.88 -11.36
C GLY A 88 0.51 0.72 -12.86
N ARG A 89 0.60 -0.53 -13.37
CA ARG A 89 0.41 -0.84 -14.80
C ARG A 89 -1.05 -1.12 -15.18
N GLY A 90 -1.96 -1.18 -14.22
CA GLY A 90 -3.37 -1.57 -14.43
C GLY A 90 -3.60 -3.08 -14.50
N THR A 91 -2.57 -3.90 -14.24
CA THR A 91 -2.63 -5.37 -14.28
C THR A 91 -3.67 -5.91 -13.29
N MET A 92 -3.67 -5.40 -12.05
CA MET A 92 -4.61 -5.82 -11.01
C MET A 92 -6.06 -5.54 -11.41
N MET A 93 -6.38 -4.29 -11.81
CA MET A 93 -7.69 -3.93 -12.34
C MET A 93 -8.11 -4.82 -13.51
N SER A 94 -7.22 -5.07 -14.47
CA SER A 94 -7.52 -5.90 -15.64
C SER A 94 -7.99 -7.30 -15.24
N ASP A 95 -7.30 -7.94 -14.31
CA ASP A 95 -7.67 -9.26 -13.79
C ASP A 95 -8.97 -9.23 -12.98
N MET A 96 -9.16 -8.21 -12.14
CA MET A 96 -10.42 -8.02 -11.40
C MET A 96 -11.60 -7.88 -12.36
N LEU A 97 -11.50 -7.01 -13.37
CA LEU A 97 -12.55 -6.76 -14.35
C LEU A 97 -12.89 -8.01 -15.16
N ARG A 98 -11.90 -8.82 -15.52
CA ARG A 98 -12.09 -10.12 -16.21
C ARG A 98 -12.90 -11.09 -15.34
N VAL A 99 -12.68 -11.12 -14.03
CA VAL A 99 -13.46 -11.93 -13.09
C VAL A 99 -14.87 -11.34 -12.92
N ILE A 100 -14.98 -10.06 -12.60
CA ILE A 100 -16.25 -9.36 -12.36
C ILE A 100 -17.20 -9.54 -13.55
N ARG A 101 -16.70 -9.32 -14.78
CA ARG A 101 -17.47 -9.52 -16.02
C ARG A 101 -18.07 -10.92 -16.13
N ARG A 102 -17.36 -11.94 -15.64
CA ARG A 102 -17.76 -13.33 -15.77
C ARG A 102 -18.74 -13.76 -14.69
N ILE A 103 -18.50 -13.37 -13.43
CA ILE A 103 -19.24 -13.91 -12.27
C ILE A 103 -20.30 -12.95 -11.73
N ALA A 104 -20.23 -11.66 -12.07
CA ALA A 104 -21.23 -10.66 -11.75
C ALA A 104 -21.49 -9.70 -12.92
N PRO A 105 -22.04 -10.18 -14.06
CA PRO A 105 -22.41 -9.32 -15.18
C PRO A 105 -23.23 -8.08 -14.79
N PRO A 106 -24.21 -8.13 -13.86
CA PRO A 106 -24.94 -6.93 -13.45
C PRO A 106 -24.08 -5.85 -12.81
N LEU A 107 -23.08 -6.23 -12.00
CA LEU A 107 -22.10 -5.29 -11.46
C LEU A 107 -21.25 -4.71 -12.59
N TYR A 108 -20.72 -5.58 -13.46
CA TYR A 108 -19.91 -5.17 -14.59
C TYR A 108 -20.63 -4.20 -15.53
N GLU A 109 -21.93 -4.35 -15.74
CA GLU A 109 -22.74 -3.51 -16.63
C GLU A 109 -23.07 -2.14 -16.04
N THR A 110 -23.08 -1.99 -14.71
CA THR A 110 -23.57 -0.79 -14.03
C THR A 110 -22.51 -0.01 -13.26
N MET A 111 -21.37 -0.61 -12.92
CA MET A 111 -20.31 0.08 -12.17
C MET A 111 -19.63 1.18 -13.01
N GLN A 112 -18.87 2.07 -12.38
CA GLN A 112 -17.87 2.91 -13.04
C GLN A 112 -16.53 2.65 -12.38
N VAL A 113 -15.46 2.62 -13.17
CA VAL A 113 -14.12 2.28 -12.69
C VAL A 113 -13.28 3.55 -12.63
N HIS A 114 -12.71 3.81 -11.47
CA HIS A 114 -11.94 5.01 -11.18
C HIS A 114 -10.53 4.65 -10.76
N LEU A 115 -9.55 5.22 -11.45
CA LEU A 115 -8.13 4.99 -11.22
C LEU A 115 -7.50 6.27 -10.71
N VAL A 116 -7.03 6.28 -9.47
CA VAL A 116 -6.34 7.43 -8.88
C VAL A 116 -4.85 7.30 -9.17
N GLU A 117 -4.35 8.09 -10.12
CA GLU A 117 -3.00 8.01 -10.67
C GLU A 117 -2.49 9.41 -11.07
N THR A 118 -1.42 9.85 -10.41
CA THR A 118 -0.82 11.18 -10.65
C THR A 118 0.21 11.19 -11.78
N SER A 119 0.67 10.01 -12.23
CA SER A 119 1.68 9.87 -13.27
C SER A 119 1.03 9.81 -14.66
N PRO A 120 1.24 10.83 -15.53
CA PRO A 120 0.68 10.82 -16.88
C PRO A 120 1.16 9.63 -17.70
N ARG A 121 2.39 9.16 -17.43
CA ARG A 121 2.98 7.98 -18.09
C ARG A 121 2.26 6.70 -17.66
N LEU A 122 2.05 6.47 -16.37
CA LEU A 122 1.36 5.27 -15.90
C LEU A 122 -0.10 5.27 -16.36
N SER A 123 -0.76 6.43 -16.33
CA SER A 123 -2.10 6.60 -16.92
C SER A 123 -2.15 6.22 -18.40
N ALA A 124 -1.10 6.49 -19.19
CA ALA A 124 -1.04 6.04 -20.59
C ALA A 124 -0.89 4.51 -20.71
N ILE A 125 -0.01 3.89 -19.91
CA ILE A 125 0.17 2.43 -19.87
C ILE A 125 -1.13 1.72 -19.43
N GLN A 126 -1.83 2.28 -18.45
CA GLN A 126 -3.09 1.75 -17.95
C GLN A 126 -4.19 1.81 -19.02
N LYS A 127 -4.26 2.89 -19.81
CA LYS A 127 -5.21 3.00 -20.94
C LYS A 127 -4.99 1.91 -21.98
N GLU A 128 -3.74 1.56 -22.27
CA GLU A 128 -3.42 0.45 -23.18
C GLU A 128 -3.79 -0.90 -22.55
N THR A 129 -3.39 -1.12 -21.29
CA THR A 129 -3.63 -2.38 -20.55
C THR A 129 -5.12 -2.66 -20.37
N LEU A 130 -5.93 -1.61 -20.17
CA LEU A 130 -7.36 -1.68 -19.90
C LEU A 130 -8.23 -1.32 -21.11
N ALA A 131 -7.65 -1.29 -22.32
CA ALA A 131 -8.35 -0.87 -23.53
C ALA A 131 -9.66 -1.65 -23.80
N ALA A 132 -9.74 -2.91 -23.34
CA ALA A 132 -10.94 -3.75 -23.44
C ALA A 132 -12.14 -3.26 -22.59
N HIS A 133 -11.91 -2.30 -21.70
CA HIS A 133 -12.86 -1.75 -20.73
C HIS A 133 -12.99 -0.22 -20.83
N ALA A 134 -12.47 0.39 -21.91
CA ALA A 134 -12.27 1.83 -22.03
C ALA A 134 -13.53 2.70 -21.84
N ASP A 135 -14.71 2.15 -22.11
CA ASP A 135 -16.01 2.81 -21.98
C ASP A 135 -16.44 3.09 -20.52
N ARG A 136 -15.70 2.55 -19.53
CA ARG A 136 -16.09 2.55 -18.11
C ARG A 136 -14.99 3.08 -17.18
N LEU A 137 -13.87 3.53 -17.74
CA LEU A 137 -12.68 3.95 -16.99
C LEU A 137 -12.59 5.47 -16.92
N THR A 138 -12.29 6.01 -15.75
CA THR A 138 -11.94 7.41 -15.54
C THR A 138 -10.70 7.52 -14.64
N TRP A 139 -9.79 8.43 -14.98
CA TRP A 139 -8.57 8.68 -14.23
C TRP A 139 -8.69 9.97 -13.44
N HIS A 140 -8.09 9.99 -12.25
CA HIS A 140 -8.15 11.09 -11.29
C HIS A 140 -6.76 11.38 -10.70
N ASP A 141 -6.47 12.64 -10.42
CA ASP A 141 -5.20 13.03 -9.78
C ASP A 141 -5.25 12.84 -8.25
N SER A 142 -6.44 12.94 -7.64
CA SER A 142 -6.68 12.72 -6.23
C SER A 142 -7.86 11.77 -5.98
N PHE A 143 -7.88 11.14 -4.81
CA PHE A 143 -9.05 10.40 -4.34
C PHE A 143 -10.28 11.33 -4.17
N ASP A 144 -10.05 12.60 -3.84
CA ASP A 144 -11.12 13.59 -3.68
C ASP A 144 -11.83 13.94 -5.00
N ASP A 145 -11.19 13.68 -6.15
CA ASP A 145 -11.78 13.93 -7.47
C ASP A 145 -12.75 12.80 -7.92
N VAL A 146 -12.71 11.65 -7.22
CA VAL A 146 -13.57 10.52 -7.52
C VAL A 146 -15.03 10.90 -7.23
N PRO A 147 -16.00 10.59 -8.13
CA PRO A 147 -17.40 10.88 -7.90
C PRO A 147 -17.97 10.26 -6.61
N GLU A 148 -18.99 10.89 -6.05
CA GLU A 148 -19.71 10.37 -4.88
C GLU A 148 -20.55 9.15 -5.25
N GLY A 149 -20.78 8.25 -4.29
CA GLY A 149 -21.59 7.06 -4.50
C GLY A 149 -21.08 5.85 -3.74
N PHE A 150 -21.80 4.74 -3.90
CA PHE A 150 -21.46 3.48 -3.26
C PHE A 150 -20.07 3.00 -3.72
N LEU A 151 -19.17 2.78 -2.77
CA LEU A 151 -17.74 2.61 -3.03
C LEU A 151 -17.27 1.17 -2.84
N LEU A 152 -16.62 0.59 -3.84
CA LEU A 152 -15.75 -0.57 -3.70
C LEU A 152 -14.32 -0.14 -3.99
N LEU A 153 -13.46 -0.11 -2.97
CA LEU A 153 -12.09 0.38 -3.10
C LEU A 153 -11.08 -0.73 -2.85
N VAL A 154 -10.05 -0.79 -3.69
CA VAL A 154 -8.88 -1.64 -3.49
C VAL A 154 -7.62 -0.77 -3.50
N ALA A 155 -6.80 -0.86 -2.46
CA ALA A 155 -5.51 -0.20 -2.35
C ALA A 155 -4.44 -1.27 -2.07
N ASN A 156 -3.60 -1.55 -3.07
CA ASN A 156 -2.50 -2.50 -2.94
C ASN A 156 -1.18 -1.75 -2.97
N GLU A 157 -0.34 -1.91 -1.94
CA GLU A 157 0.98 -1.25 -1.84
C GLU A 157 0.85 0.27 -2.00
N LEU A 158 -0.15 0.83 -1.29
CA LEU A 158 -0.40 2.27 -1.24
C LEU A 158 0.24 2.88 -0.01
N PHE A 159 0.05 2.24 1.15
CA PHE A 159 0.34 2.86 2.43
C PHE A 159 1.85 2.80 2.72
N ASP A 160 2.57 1.78 2.24
CA ASP A 160 4.02 1.67 2.39
C ASP A 160 4.80 2.87 1.83
N ALA A 161 4.33 3.42 0.70
CA ALA A 161 4.84 4.61 0.04
C ALA A 161 4.37 5.95 0.68
N VAL A 162 3.51 5.90 1.70
CA VAL A 162 3.08 7.10 2.44
C VAL A 162 4.09 7.42 3.54
N PRO A 163 4.61 8.67 3.60
CA PRO A 163 5.66 9.08 4.53
C PRO A 163 5.39 8.79 6.01
N ILE A 164 6.44 8.34 6.72
CA ILE A 164 6.43 8.12 8.17
C ILE A 164 7.21 9.20 8.92
N ARG A 165 6.92 9.34 10.21
CA ARG A 165 7.79 9.98 11.20
C ARG A 165 8.53 8.89 11.97
N GLN A 166 9.80 9.13 12.29
CA GLN A 166 10.58 8.23 13.13
C GLN A 166 10.98 8.93 14.43
N PHE A 167 10.95 8.20 15.54
CA PHE A 167 11.41 8.65 16.85
C PHE A 167 12.44 7.67 17.39
N ILE A 168 13.56 8.17 17.89
CA ILE A 168 14.64 7.38 18.46
C ILE A 168 14.70 7.55 19.98
N LYS A 169 14.86 6.43 20.70
CA LYS A 169 15.02 6.43 22.16
C LYS A 169 16.37 7.01 22.55
N THR A 170 16.36 8.06 23.37
CA THR A 170 17.56 8.66 23.98
C THR A 170 17.49 8.55 25.51
N PRO A 171 18.56 8.91 26.25
CA PRO A 171 18.51 8.97 27.71
C PRO A 171 17.43 9.93 28.25
N GLN A 172 16.99 10.92 27.46
CA GLN A 172 15.99 11.92 27.83
C GLN A 172 14.58 11.59 27.27
N GLY A 173 14.37 10.37 26.77
CA GLY A 173 13.11 9.93 26.17
C GLY A 173 13.18 9.79 24.65
N PHE A 174 12.03 9.57 24.01
CA PHE A 174 11.97 9.50 22.55
C PHE A 174 12.07 10.90 21.94
N ARG A 175 12.92 11.03 20.92
CA ARG A 175 13.14 12.26 20.15
C ARG A 175 12.99 11.98 18.67
N GLU A 176 12.46 12.93 17.92
CA GLU A 176 12.30 12.79 16.47
C GLU A 176 13.66 12.51 15.83
N ARG A 177 13.71 11.50 14.95
CA ARG A 177 14.85 11.24 14.09
C ARG A 177 14.71 12.14 12.87
N VAL A 178 15.79 12.81 12.51
CA VAL A 178 15.84 13.78 11.41
C VAL A 178 16.99 13.44 10.47
N VAL A 179 16.97 13.98 9.25
CA VAL A 179 18.07 13.93 8.30
C VAL A 179 18.85 15.23 8.37
N SER A 180 20.16 15.12 8.57
CA SER A 180 21.08 16.25 8.74
C SER A 180 22.35 16.05 7.90
N LEU A 181 23.31 16.96 8.05
CA LEU A 181 24.62 16.89 7.43
C LEU A 181 25.69 16.60 8.47
N ASP A 182 26.59 15.66 8.17
CA ASP A 182 27.78 15.44 8.98
C ASP A 182 28.89 16.46 8.67
N ALA A 183 30.06 16.29 9.30
CA ALA A 183 31.21 17.18 9.09
C ALA A 183 31.78 17.14 7.66
N ASN A 184 31.47 16.10 6.88
CA ASN A 184 31.86 15.94 5.49
C ASN A 184 30.76 16.36 4.51
N ASP A 185 29.71 17.01 5.01
CA ASP A 185 28.55 17.43 4.22
C ASP A 185 27.75 16.26 3.63
N GLU A 186 27.81 15.07 4.24
CA GLU A 186 27.03 13.90 3.84
C GLU A 186 25.74 13.76 4.65
N LEU A 187 24.70 13.21 4.00
CA LEU A 187 23.40 12.98 4.64
C LEU A 187 23.53 11.91 5.72
N VAL A 188 23.11 12.24 6.94
CA VAL A 188 23.10 11.32 8.08
C VAL A 188 21.81 11.44 8.87
N PHE A 189 21.39 10.34 9.50
CA PHE A 189 20.36 10.42 10.51
C PHE A 189 20.93 11.02 11.79
N SER A 190 20.21 11.96 12.39
CA SER A 190 20.55 12.56 13.67
C SER A 190 19.31 12.73 14.55
N THR A 191 19.53 13.20 15.77
CA THR A 191 18.46 13.40 16.76
C THR A 191 17.96 14.84 16.70
N GLY A 192 16.67 15.00 16.43
CA GLY A 192 15.95 16.26 16.49
C GLY A 192 15.50 16.64 17.91
N LEU A 193 14.88 17.81 18.04
CA LEU A 193 14.44 18.34 19.33
C LEU A 193 13.03 17.90 19.73
N ALA A 194 12.16 17.65 18.74
CA ALA A 194 10.78 17.29 18.98
C ALA A 194 10.67 15.96 19.74
N GLY A 195 9.77 15.91 20.73
CA GLY A 195 9.37 14.67 21.39
C GLY A 195 8.09 14.11 20.77
N ILE A 196 7.62 13.00 21.32
CA ILE A 196 6.31 12.41 21.02
C ILE A 196 5.48 12.35 22.30
N ASP A 197 4.16 12.49 22.16
CA ASP A 197 3.23 12.23 23.25
C ASP A 197 3.38 10.77 23.74
N PRO A 198 3.69 10.54 25.03
CA PRO A 198 3.79 9.19 25.58
C PRO A 198 2.54 8.33 25.37
N ALA A 199 1.35 8.93 25.20
CA ALA A 199 0.11 8.19 24.94
C ALA A 199 0.09 7.53 23.55
N LEU A 200 0.92 8.00 22.61
CA LEU A 200 1.06 7.42 21.27
C LEU A 200 2.09 6.28 21.22
N LEU A 201 2.86 6.07 22.29
CA LEU A 201 3.88 5.03 22.33
C LEU A 201 3.27 3.66 22.65
N PRO A 202 3.80 2.56 22.06
CA PRO A 202 3.46 1.22 22.49
C PRO A 202 3.81 0.99 23.98
N PRO A 203 3.27 -0.07 24.61
CA PRO A 203 3.51 -0.35 26.03
C PRO A 203 5.00 -0.46 26.40
N GLN A 204 5.32 -0.05 27.62
CA GLN A 204 6.66 -0.11 28.24
C GLN A 204 7.76 0.68 27.48
N PRO A 205 7.51 1.94 27.06
CA PRO A 205 8.49 2.76 26.33
C PRO A 205 9.78 3.04 27.14
N GLU A 206 9.70 3.00 28.46
CA GLU A 206 10.84 3.14 29.38
C GLU A 206 11.79 1.94 29.37
N ARG A 207 11.32 0.75 28.99
CA ARG A 207 12.13 -0.48 28.94
C ARG A 207 12.87 -0.64 27.61
N GLN A 208 12.54 0.17 26.61
CA GLN A 208 13.22 0.13 25.33
C GLN A 208 14.66 0.62 25.44
N PRO A 209 15.63 -0.06 24.78
CA PRO A 209 17.03 0.34 24.81
C PRO A 209 17.23 1.68 24.11
N ILE A 210 18.26 2.43 24.52
CA ILE A 210 18.72 3.61 23.77
C ILE A 210 19.02 3.20 22.32
N GLY A 211 18.54 3.99 21.37
CA GLY A 211 18.63 3.70 19.94
C GLY A 211 17.42 2.94 19.38
N ALA A 212 16.50 2.44 20.21
CA ALA A 212 15.24 1.87 19.72
C ALA A 212 14.46 2.91 18.91
N ILE A 213 13.88 2.48 17.80
CA ILE A 213 13.10 3.34 16.89
C ILE A 213 11.62 3.03 17.03
N PHE A 214 10.79 4.06 16.98
CA PHE A 214 9.35 3.98 16.87
C PHE A 214 8.90 4.79 15.66
N GLU A 215 7.93 4.28 14.92
CA GLU A 215 7.44 4.88 13.68
C GLU A 215 5.94 5.15 13.80
N ILE A 216 5.49 6.30 13.31
CA ILE A 216 4.07 6.64 13.17
C ILE A 216 3.84 7.31 11.82
N SER A 217 2.61 7.31 11.32
CA SER A 217 2.29 8.07 10.10
C SER A 217 0.92 8.73 10.17
N PRO A 218 0.87 9.99 10.63
CA PRO A 218 -0.33 10.81 10.51
C PRO A 218 -0.85 10.92 9.07
N ALA A 219 0.04 10.80 8.07
CA ALA A 219 -0.35 10.81 6.66
C ALA A 219 -1.12 9.54 6.27
N ARG A 220 -0.70 8.35 6.71
CA ARG A 220 -1.46 7.10 6.52
C ARG A 220 -2.81 7.16 7.23
N GLU A 221 -2.83 7.68 8.45
CA GLU A 221 -4.07 7.89 9.21
C GLU A 221 -5.04 8.84 8.47
N ALA A 222 -4.53 9.92 7.86
CA ALA A 222 -5.34 10.84 7.08
C ALA A 222 -5.95 10.16 5.82
N VAL A 223 -5.15 9.37 5.08
CA VAL A 223 -5.63 8.60 3.93
C VAL A 223 -6.72 7.61 4.35
N MET A 224 -6.49 6.84 5.41
CA MET A 224 -7.47 5.89 5.93
C MET A 224 -8.74 6.60 6.41
N THR A 225 -8.61 7.76 7.06
CA THR A 225 -9.75 8.58 7.50
C THR A 225 -10.59 9.04 6.31
N ALA A 226 -9.97 9.53 5.23
CA ALA A 226 -10.68 9.97 4.04
C ALA A 226 -11.48 8.82 3.38
N ILE A 227 -10.85 7.64 3.25
CA ILE A 227 -11.51 6.43 2.74
C ILE A 227 -12.71 6.07 3.63
N CYS A 228 -12.53 5.98 4.95
CA CYS A 228 -13.59 5.61 5.87
C CYS A 228 -14.73 6.63 5.92
N GLN A 229 -14.43 7.92 5.83
CA GLN A 229 -15.45 8.98 5.73
C GLN A 229 -16.31 8.78 4.48
N ARG A 230 -15.70 8.47 3.33
CA ARG A 230 -16.44 8.17 2.09
C ARG A 230 -17.40 7.00 2.27
N LEU A 231 -16.92 5.92 2.89
CA LEU A 231 -17.74 4.74 3.21
C LEU A 231 -18.88 5.09 4.18
N SER A 232 -18.60 5.88 5.22
CA SER A 232 -19.61 6.22 6.24
C SER A 232 -20.81 6.97 5.64
N VAL A 233 -20.58 7.82 4.64
CA VAL A 233 -21.63 8.64 4.01
C VAL A 233 -22.38 7.89 2.91
N HIS A 234 -21.66 7.18 2.03
CA HIS A 234 -22.26 6.62 0.80
C HIS A 234 -22.39 5.09 0.82
N GLY A 235 -21.86 4.43 1.85
CA GLY A 235 -21.77 2.99 1.93
C GLY A 235 -20.67 2.41 1.02
N GLY A 236 -20.29 1.16 1.29
CA GLY A 236 -19.26 0.48 0.53
C GLY A 236 -18.35 -0.43 1.33
N THR A 237 -17.29 -0.87 0.68
CA THR A 237 -16.18 -1.64 1.26
C THR A 237 -14.85 -1.13 0.69
N ALA A 238 -13.85 -0.97 1.56
CA ALA A 238 -12.46 -0.76 1.15
C ALA A 238 -11.58 -1.94 1.61
N LEU A 239 -10.66 -2.36 0.75
CA LEU A 239 -9.65 -3.37 1.01
C LEU A 239 -8.28 -2.73 0.85
N ALA A 240 -7.43 -2.82 1.87
CA ALA A 240 -6.03 -2.40 1.78
C ALA A 240 -5.09 -3.59 2.02
N ILE A 241 -4.09 -3.73 1.15
CA ILE A 241 -3.11 -4.82 1.17
C ILE A 241 -1.72 -4.19 1.13
N ASP A 242 -0.90 -4.52 2.12
CA ASP A 242 0.43 -3.94 2.21
C ASP A 242 1.35 -4.77 3.12
N TYR A 243 2.66 -4.62 3.00
CA TYR A 243 3.59 -5.26 3.93
C TYR A 243 3.74 -4.46 5.21
N GLY A 244 3.70 -5.19 6.32
CA GLY A 244 3.57 -4.53 7.60
C GLY A 244 3.37 -5.49 8.77
N HIS A 245 2.93 -4.92 9.88
CA HIS A 245 2.71 -5.62 11.13
C HIS A 245 1.28 -5.39 11.65
N LEU A 246 0.75 -6.38 12.38
CA LEU A 246 -0.61 -6.33 12.94
C LEU A 246 -0.66 -5.76 14.35
N VAL A 247 0.49 -5.59 14.99
CA VAL A 247 0.64 -5.06 16.35
C VAL A 247 1.77 -4.05 16.32
N ALA A 248 1.48 -2.82 16.75
CA ALA A 248 2.43 -1.73 16.83
C ALA A 248 3.64 -2.12 17.68
N GLY A 249 4.82 -1.74 17.23
CA GLY A 249 6.06 -2.12 17.86
C GLY A 249 7.19 -1.15 17.62
N TYR A 250 8.34 -1.48 18.20
CA TYR A 250 9.59 -0.74 17.99
C TYR A 250 10.43 -1.44 16.93
N GLY A 251 10.99 -0.66 16.00
CA GLY A 251 11.82 -1.16 14.90
C GLY A 251 12.07 -0.06 13.86
N ASP A 252 13.20 -0.13 13.17
CA ASP A 252 13.48 0.68 11.98
C ASP A 252 12.98 -0.09 10.76
N THR A 253 11.95 0.41 10.09
CA THR A 253 11.38 -0.25 8.90
C THR A 253 11.54 0.58 7.65
N LEU A 254 12.06 1.81 7.77
CA LEU A 254 12.44 2.63 6.61
C LEU A 254 13.52 1.91 5.80
N GLN A 255 13.20 1.61 4.55
CA GLN A 255 14.06 0.91 3.62
C GLN A 255 14.14 1.66 2.30
N ALA A 256 15.27 1.53 1.62
CA ALA A 256 15.40 1.90 0.22
C ALA A 256 15.68 0.65 -0.61
N MET A 257 15.10 0.61 -1.79
CA MET A 257 15.33 -0.45 -2.77
C MET A 257 15.78 0.15 -4.09
N ARG A 258 16.85 -0.41 -4.65
CA ARG A 258 17.41 0.03 -5.92
C ARG A 258 18.01 -1.16 -6.68
N ASN A 259 17.60 -1.34 -7.93
CA ASN A 259 17.95 -2.45 -8.81
C ASN A 259 17.74 -3.83 -8.14
N HIS A 260 16.55 -4.05 -7.55
CA HIS A 260 16.18 -5.29 -6.84
C HIS A 260 17.02 -5.63 -5.58
N ALA A 261 17.73 -4.65 -5.02
CA ALA A 261 18.55 -4.83 -3.83
C ALA A 261 18.32 -3.73 -2.80
N PHE A 262 18.53 -4.06 -1.52
CA PHE A 262 18.53 -3.07 -0.45
C PHE A 262 19.61 -2.02 -0.69
N ASP A 263 19.23 -0.76 -0.57
CA ASP A 263 20.12 0.40 -0.62
C ASP A 263 20.04 1.14 0.72
N PRO A 264 21.11 1.81 1.17
CA PRO A 264 21.00 2.67 2.34
C PRO A 264 20.04 3.84 2.07
N ALA A 265 19.11 4.10 3.00
CA ALA A 265 18.04 5.09 2.81
C ALA A 265 18.49 6.49 2.38
N LEU A 266 19.71 6.90 2.75
CA LEU A 266 20.26 8.22 2.45
C LEU A 266 21.24 8.23 1.27
N ALA A 267 21.55 7.08 0.65
CA ALA A 267 22.62 6.96 -0.33
C ALA A 267 22.23 7.56 -1.70
N HIS A 268 21.04 7.24 -2.20
CA HIS A 268 20.59 7.69 -3.52
C HIS A 268 19.18 8.32 -3.51
N PRO A 269 18.97 9.45 -2.79
CA PRO A 269 17.69 10.15 -2.78
C PRO A 269 17.16 10.39 -4.21
N GLY A 270 15.90 10.00 -4.45
CA GLY A 270 15.20 10.14 -5.73
C GLY A 270 15.49 9.04 -6.76
N GLU A 271 16.50 8.20 -6.52
CA GLU A 271 16.85 7.10 -7.43
C GLU A 271 16.57 5.70 -6.85
N ALA A 272 16.32 5.61 -5.54
CA ALA A 272 15.88 4.40 -4.87
C ALA A 272 14.43 4.59 -4.38
N ASP A 273 13.65 3.51 -4.43
CA ASP A 273 12.29 3.51 -3.90
C ASP A 273 12.35 3.45 -2.38
N LEU A 274 11.75 4.44 -1.71
CA LEU A 274 11.65 4.45 -0.26
C LEU A 274 10.34 3.83 0.18
N THR A 275 10.43 3.02 1.22
CA THR A 275 9.28 2.37 1.81
C THR A 275 9.43 2.19 3.32
N SER A 276 8.33 1.92 4.00
CA SER A 276 8.31 1.46 5.38
C SER A 276 7.14 0.53 5.65
N HIS A 277 7.29 -0.37 6.60
CA HIS A 277 6.22 -1.28 7.02
C HIS A 277 4.98 -0.50 7.46
N VAL A 278 3.81 -0.99 7.08
CA VAL A 278 2.53 -0.43 7.49
C VAL A 278 2.13 -0.96 8.87
N ASP A 279 1.74 -0.05 9.76
CA ASP A 279 1.14 -0.38 11.05
C ASP A 279 -0.38 -0.58 10.85
N PHE A 280 -0.79 -1.84 10.71
CA PHE A 280 -2.21 -2.17 10.54
C PHE A 280 -3.01 -1.98 11.84
N GLU A 281 -2.38 -2.00 13.01
CA GLU A 281 -3.07 -1.68 14.27
C GLU A 281 -3.49 -0.20 14.27
N SER A 282 -2.61 0.68 13.80
CA SER A 282 -2.94 2.10 13.62
C SER A 282 -4.08 2.29 12.62
N LEU A 283 -4.05 1.61 11.46
CA LEU A 283 -5.14 1.71 10.46
C LEU A 283 -6.48 1.24 11.01
N VAL A 284 -6.49 0.15 11.81
CA VAL A 284 -7.70 -0.33 12.50
C VAL A 284 -8.25 0.73 13.44
N LYS A 285 -7.41 1.28 14.33
CA LYS A 285 -7.83 2.32 15.29
C LYS A 285 -8.38 3.57 14.58
N THR A 286 -7.75 3.98 13.49
CA THR A 286 -8.23 5.09 12.66
C THR A 286 -9.61 4.78 12.07
N ALA A 287 -9.81 3.59 11.52
CA ALA A 287 -11.10 3.19 10.97
C ALA A 287 -12.20 3.17 12.05
N GLU A 288 -11.93 2.56 13.20
CA GLU A 288 -12.86 2.51 14.34
C GLU A 288 -13.26 3.91 14.81
N ALA A 289 -12.32 4.85 14.86
CA ALA A 289 -12.57 6.23 15.26
C ALA A 289 -13.53 6.98 14.31
N THR A 290 -13.65 6.53 13.05
CA THR A 290 -14.62 7.08 12.08
C THR A 290 -15.99 6.40 12.10
N GLY A 291 -16.15 5.34 12.91
CA GLY A 291 -17.42 4.62 13.07
C GLY A 291 -17.76 3.62 11.96
N VAL A 292 -16.86 3.38 11.00
CA VAL A 292 -17.03 2.28 10.03
C VAL A 292 -16.74 0.93 10.68
N HIS A 293 -17.26 -0.15 10.08
CA HIS A 293 -17.02 -1.49 10.57
C HIS A 293 -15.67 -2.03 10.05
N VAL A 294 -14.78 -2.40 10.98
CA VAL A 294 -13.57 -3.16 10.65
C VAL A 294 -13.95 -4.65 10.56
N ASN A 295 -13.86 -5.20 9.34
CA ASN A 295 -14.19 -6.61 9.10
C ASN A 295 -13.11 -7.54 9.67
N GLY A 296 -11.87 -7.06 9.75
CA GLY A 296 -10.73 -7.76 10.35
C GLY A 296 -9.43 -7.48 9.62
N THR A 297 -8.35 -8.06 10.15
CA THR A 297 -7.03 -8.09 9.53
C THR A 297 -6.55 -9.52 9.35
N LEU A 298 -5.85 -9.80 8.25
CA LEU A 298 -5.31 -11.13 7.93
C LEU A 298 -3.90 -11.03 7.35
N ARG A 299 -3.15 -12.13 7.39
CA ARG A 299 -1.99 -12.30 6.51
C ARG A 299 -2.48 -12.47 5.07
N GLN A 300 -1.72 -12.02 4.08
CA GLN A 300 -2.09 -12.13 2.67
C GLN A 300 -2.33 -13.58 2.26
N GLY A 301 -1.49 -14.52 2.73
CA GLY A 301 -1.66 -15.93 2.40
C GLY A 301 -3.00 -16.49 2.87
N ASP A 302 -3.37 -16.21 4.12
CA ASP A 302 -4.65 -16.64 4.71
C ASP A 302 -5.84 -16.03 3.96
N PHE A 303 -5.75 -14.76 3.60
CA PHE A 303 -6.77 -14.08 2.81
C PHE A 303 -6.95 -14.72 1.43
N LEU A 304 -5.87 -14.93 0.69
CA LEU A 304 -5.94 -15.52 -0.66
C LEU A 304 -6.43 -16.98 -0.62
N TYR A 305 -5.94 -17.80 0.32
CA TYR A 305 -6.43 -19.17 0.48
C TYR A 305 -7.90 -19.20 0.92
N GLY A 306 -8.32 -18.28 1.79
CA GLY A 306 -9.71 -18.13 2.20
C GLY A 306 -10.67 -17.76 1.06
N LEU A 307 -10.16 -17.14 -0.01
CA LEU A 307 -10.90 -16.82 -1.24
C LEU A 307 -10.90 -17.95 -2.28
N GLY A 308 -10.17 -19.05 -2.03
CA GLY A 308 -10.10 -20.20 -2.92
C GLY A 308 -8.94 -20.17 -3.92
N LEU A 309 -7.81 -19.54 -3.55
CA LEU A 309 -6.59 -19.50 -4.37
C LEU A 309 -6.16 -20.90 -4.84
N LYS A 310 -6.25 -21.90 -3.97
CA LYS A 310 -5.82 -23.28 -4.26
C LYS A 310 -6.64 -23.89 -5.39
N GLU A 311 -7.96 -23.77 -5.30
CA GLU A 311 -8.92 -24.28 -6.28
C GLU A 311 -8.72 -23.59 -7.62
N ARG A 312 -8.51 -22.27 -7.58
CA ARG A 312 -8.30 -21.50 -8.80
C ARG A 312 -6.98 -21.84 -9.48
N ALA A 313 -5.89 -21.97 -8.72
CA ALA A 313 -4.59 -22.39 -9.22
C ALA A 313 -4.65 -23.79 -9.85
N ALA A 314 -5.32 -24.74 -9.20
CA ALA A 314 -5.51 -26.09 -9.74
C ALA A 314 -6.30 -26.07 -11.07
N ALA A 315 -7.36 -25.26 -11.15
CA ALA A 315 -8.15 -25.12 -12.38
C ALA A 315 -7.36 -24.47 -13.52
N LEU A 316 -6.43 -23.54 -13.20
CA LEU A 316 -5.53 -22.93 -14.18
C LEU A 316 -4.48 -23.93 -14.67
N ALA A 317 -3.85 -24.66 -13.74
CA ALA A 317 -2.84 -25.68 -14.02
C ALA A 317 -3.39 -26.85 -14.86
N ALA A 318 -4.65 -27.24 -14.66
CA ALA A 318 -5.28 -28.33 -15.43
C ALA A 318 -5.34 -28.09 -16.95
N LYS A 319 -5.17 -26.85 -17.41
CA LYS A 319 -5.16 -26.46 -18.82
C LYS A 319 -3.79 -25.99 -19.30
N ALA A 320 -2.79 -26.06 -18.44
CA ALA A 320 -1.47 -25.50 -18.65
C ALA A 320 -0.47 -26.56 -19.15
N THR A 321 0.63 -26.11 -19.74
CA THR A 321 1.79 -26.99 -19.99
C THR A 321 2.48 -27.38 -18.67
N PRO A 322 3.38 -28.39 -18.67
CA PRO A 322 4.15 -28.72 -17.48
C PRO A 322 4.95 -27.54 -16.91
N ASP A 323 5.61 -26.75 -17.78
CA ASP A 323 6.37 -25.56 -17.36
C ASP A 323 5.46 -24.49 -16.75
N GLN A 324 4.33 -24.19 -17.40
CA GLN A 324 3.34 -23.26 -16.85
C GLN A 324 2.75 -23.74 -15.52
N THR A 325 2.59 -25.05 -15.35
CA THR A 325 2.13 -25.62 -14.08
C THR A 325 3.12 -25.36 -12.95
N LEU A 326 4.42 -25.45 -13.23
CA LEU A 326 5.47 -25.10 -12.28
C LEU A 326 5.45 -23.61 -11.96
N GLU A 327 5.35 -22.74 -12.98
CA GLU A 327 5.24 -21.29 -12.81
C GLU A 327 4.03 -20.91 -11.93
N ILE A 328 2.88 -21.54 -12.14
CA ILE A 328 1.68 -21.34 -11.31
C ILE A 328 1.95 -21.74 -9.85
N ALA A 329 2.60 -22.88 -9.62
CA ALA A 329 2.92 -23.33 -8.28
C ALA A 329 3.92 -22.40 -7.57
N GLU A 330 4.93 -21.92 -8.27
CA GLU A 330 5.90 -20.94 -7.76
C GLU A 330 5.24 -19.60 -7.42
N ALA A 331 4.32 -19.14 -8.27
CA ALA A 331 3.53 -17.95 -8.04
C ALA A 331 2.64 -18.07 -6.80
N VAL A 332 1.90 -19.17 -6.65
CA VAL A 332 1.10 -19.43 -5.44
C VAL A 332 1.98 -19.41 -4.20
N ASN A 333 3.12 -20.09 -4.26
CA ASN A 333 4.06 -20.10 -3.15
C ASN A 333 4.60 -18.69 -2.85
N ARG A 334 4.95 -17.90 -3.88
CA ARG A 334 5.41 -16.51 -3.71
C ARG A 334 4.33 -15.62 -3.08
N LEU A 335 3.08 -15.73 -3.52
CA LEU A 335 1.96 -14.89 -3.07
C LEU A 335 1.45 -15.26 -1.67
N ALA A 336 1.35 -16.55 -1.37
CA ALA A 336 0.65 -17.05 -0.19
C ALA A 336 1.51 -17.90 0.76
N GLY A 337 2.75 -18.21 0.39
CA GLY A 337 3.69 -18.96 1.22
C GLY A 337 4.35 -18.13 2.33
N GLU A 338 5.05 -18.83 3.21
CA GLU A 338 5.75 -18.26 4.36
C GLU A 338 7.27 -18.25 4.17
N GLY A 339 7.97 -17.42 4.93
CA GLY A 339 9.43 -17.33 4.94
C GLY A 339 10.03 -16.31 3.96
N ALA A 340 11.36 -16.30 3.90
CA ALA A 340 12.13 -15.29 3.18
C ALA A 340 11.79 -15.28 1.68
N GLY A 341 11.56 -14.08 1.15
CA GLY A 341 11.18 -13.92 -0.25
C GLY A 341 9.77 -14.44 -0.57
N LYS A 342 8.89 -14.63 0.41
CA LYS A 342 7.45 -14.89 0.22
C LYS A 342 6.61 -13.74 0.76
N MET A 343 5.46 -13.50 0.15
CA MET A 343 4.56 -12.39 0.49
C MET A 343 3.50 -12.81 1.51
N GLY A 344 3.18 -14.10 1.61
CA GLY A 344 2.01 -14.59 2.34
C GLY A 344 1.97 -14.17 3.81
N GLU A 345 3.10 -14.25 4.51
CA GLU A 345 3.23 -13.80 5.90
C GLU A 345 3.57 -12.31 6.02
N LEU A 346 4.41 -11.79 5.12
CA LEU A 346 4.91 -10.41 5.17
C LEU A 346 3.81 -9.38 4.92
N PHE A 347 2.97 -9.64 3.93
CA PHE A 347 1.84 -8.79 3.56
C PHE A 347 0.65 -9.06 4.48
N LYS A 348 -0.05 -8.00 4.83
CA LYS A 348 -1.29 -8.02 5.61
C LYS A 348 -2.41 -7.39 4.79
N VAL A 349 -3.63 -7.72 5.18
CA VAL A 349 -4.85 -7.27 4.54
C VAL A 349 -5.77 -6.72 5.61
N ILE A 350 -6.38 -5.57 5.39
CA ILE A 350 -7.49 -5.03 6.17
C ILE A 350 -8.68 -4.78 5.27
N ALA A 351 -9.88 -5.11 5.75
CA ALA A 351 -11.13 -4.72 5.11
C ALA A 351 -11.99 -3.91 6.06
N VAL A 352 -12.54 -2.80 5.57
CA VAL A 352 -13.49 -1.95 6.29
C VAL A 352 -14.75 -1.74 5.44
N SER A 353 -15.90 -1.64 6.08
CA SER A 353 -17.18 -1.47 5.37
C SER A 353 -18.16 -0.58 6.13
N SER A 354 -19.08 0.01 5.37
CA SER A 354 -20.25 0.69 5.90
C SER A 354 -21.46 0.36 5.01
N PRO A 355 -22.58 -0.16 5.54
CA PRO A 355 -22.79 -0.54 6.94
C PRO A 355 -21.91 -1.73 7.39
N ALA A 356 -22.06 -2.13 8.65
CA ALA A 356 -21.41 -3.31 9.18
C ALA A 356 -21.86 -4.58 8.43
N LEU A 357 -20.90 -5.34 7.92
CA LEU A 357 -21.11 -6.58 7.19
C LEU A 357 -20.14 -7.65 7.67
N HIS A 358 -20.51 -8.90 7.46
CA HIS A 358 -19.57 -10.02 7.52
C HIS A 358 -19.06 -10.32 6.11
N LEU A 359 -17.78 -10.08 5.87
CA LEU A 359 -17.09 -10.37 4.62
C LEU A 359 -16.10 -11.53 4.81
N LEU A 360 -16.24 -12.57 4.00
CA LEU A 360 -15.28 -13.67 3.98
C LEU A 360 -14.00 -13.23 3.24
N PRO A 361 -12.82 -13.76 3.62
CA PRO A 361 -12.59 -14.78 4.65
C PRO A 361 -12.38 -14.21 6.06
N PHE A 362 -12.60 -12.91 6.26
CA PHE A 362 -12.52 -12.32 7.58
C PHE A 362 -13.56 -12.95 8.50
N ARG A 363 -13.17 -13.11 9.77
CA ARG A 363 -14.05 -13.58 10.83
C ARG A 363 -14.39 -12.39 11.70
N ALA A 364 -15.61 -12.37 12.24
CA ALA A 364 -15.96 -11.39 13.25
C ALA A 364 -14.91 -11.46 14.38
N VAL A 365 -14.42 -10.30 14.79
CA VAL A 365 -13.65 -10.18 16.02
C VAL A 365 -14.69 -10.28 17.14
N ASP A 366 -14.76 -11.44 17.79
CA ASP A 366 -15.66 -11.70 18.92
C ASP A 366 -15.37 -10.77 20.12
#